data_AF-A0A2V8JPQ2-F1
#
_entry.id   AF-A0A2V8JPQ2-F1
#
_cell.length_a   1.000
_cell.length_b   1.000
_cell.length_c   1.000
_cell.angle_alpha   90.00
_cell.angle_beta   90.00
_cell.angle_gamma   90.00
#
_symmetry.space_group_name_H-M   'P 1'
#
loop_
_entity.id
_entity.type
_entity.pdbx_description
1 polymer ?
#
loop_
_entity_poly.entity_id
_entity_poly.type
_entity_poly.pdbx_seq_one_letter_code
_entity_poly.pdbx_strand_id
1 'polypeptide(L)'
;MAKLPWRPNLNDGVQITAAPLWKLFRLPKWQKTLKETWGKLERGDYDWAHLAYTLWPDRVRVKCKTDKSLAIAHGLEELYVEPPPSAKKKRRRQPVVEEVLEMEEE
;
A
#
# COMPACT_ATOMS: atom_id res chain seq x y z
N MET A 1 -22.30 -3.94 20.64
CA MET A 1 -21.83 -3.83 19.24
C MET A 1 -20.43 -4.42 19.15
N ALA A 2 -20.22 -5.45 18.33
CA ALA A 2 -18.87 -5.95 18.08
C ALA A 2 -18.05 -4.83 17.41
N LYS A 3 -17.00 -4.34 18.07
CA LYS A 3 -16.03 -3.40 17.48
C LYS A 3 -15.15 -4.20 16.51
N LEU A 4 -15.66 -4.45 15.31
CA LEU A 4 -14.82 -4.96 14.23
C LEU A 4 -13.78 -3.87 13.88
N PRO A 5 -12.50 -4.23 13.69
CA PRO A 5 -11.43 -3.30 13.31
C PRO A 5 -11.53 -2.89 11.83
N TRP A 6 -12.72 -2.49 11.39
CA TRP A 6 -12.96 -1.99 10.03
C TRP A 6 -13.21 -0.48 10.09
N ARG A 7 -12.23 0.28 9.61
CA ARG A 7 -12.30 1.74 9.46
C ARG A 7 -11.86 2.09 8.05
N PRO A 8 -12.79 2.23 7.10
CA PRO A 8 -12.43 2.58 5.73
C PRO A 8 -11.85 3.99 5.70
N ASN A 9 -10.82 4.19 4.88
CA ASN A 9 -10.22 5.49 4.62
C ASN A 9 -10.28 5.78 3.13
N LEU A 10 -10.58 7.03 2.78
CA LEU A 10 -10.64 7.48 1.38
C LEU A 10 -9.31 7.24 0.65
N ASN A 11 -8.19 7.41 1.34
CA ASN A 11 -6.85 7.32 0.78
C ASN A 11 -6.40 5.88 0.47
N ASP A 12 -7.11 4.86 0.97
CA ASP A 12 -6.75 3.46 0.77
C ASP A 12 -7.30 2.89 -0.55
N GLY A 13 -8.31 3.55 -1.11
CA GLY A 13 -9.03 3.11 -2.31
C GLY A 13 -10.12 2.08 -2.05
N VAL A 14 -11.06 2.00 -3.00
CA VAL A 14 -12.27 1.15 -2.90
C VAL A 14 -11.92 -0.34 -2.78
N GLN A 15 -10.89 -0.79 -3.50
CA GLN A 15 -10.52 -2.20 -3.51
C GLN A 15 -9.95 -2.67 -2.15
N ILE A 16 -9.10 -1.87 -1.50
CA ILE A 16 -8.51 -2.19 -0.20
C ILE A 16 -9.59 -2.15 0.89
N THR A 17 -10.41 -1.10 0.90
CA THR A 17 -11.50 -0.93 1.87
C THR A 17 -12.55 -2.04 1.80
N ALA A 18 -12.84 -2.54 0.59
CA ALA A 18 -13.78 -3.63 0.36
C ALA A 18 -13.17 -5.03 0.56
N ALA A 19 -11.83 -5.16 0.54
CA ALA A 19 -11.15 -6.46 0.62
C ALA A 19 -11.57 -7.33 1.82
N PRO A 20 -11.69 -6.83 3.07
CA PRO A 20 -12.11 -7.64 4.21
C PRO A 20 -13.54 -8.20 4.06
N LEU A 21 -14.37 -7.53 3.26
CA LEU A 21 -15.79 -7.84 3.08
C LEU A 21 -16.04 -8.71 1.83
N TRP A 22 -15.00 -9.28 1.23
CA TRP A 22 -15.09 -10.01 -0.05
C TRP A 22 -16.15 -11.11 -0.08
N LYS A 23 -16.44 -11.76 1.05
CA LYS A 23 -17.47 -12.81 1.17
C LYS A 23 -18.91 -12.29 1.02
N LEU A 24 -19.13 -11.00 1.24
CA LEU A 24 -20.47 -10.38 1.19
C LEU A 24 -20.89 -9.94 -0.22
N PHE A 25 -19.93 -9.75 -1.12
CA PHE A 25 -20.24 -9.34 -2.49
C PHE A 25 -20.83 -10.50 -3.29
N ARG A 26 -21.81 -10.24 -4.17
CA ARG A 26 -22.45 -11.28 -4.99
C ARG A 26 -21.82 -11.45 -6.37
N LEU A 27 -21.04 -10.48 -6.84
CA LEU A 27 -20.41 -10.51 -8.15
C LEU A 27 -19.12 -11.36 -8.11
N PRO A 28 -19.04 -12.53 -8.78
CA PRO A 28 -17.93 -13.47 -8.59
C PRO A 28 -16.57 -12.94 -9.01
N LYS A 29 -16.53 -12.17 -10.12
CA LYS A 29 -15.29 -11.50 -10.57
C LYS A 29 -14.75 -10.55 -9.51
N TRP A 30 -15.63 -9.77 -8.89
CA TRP A 30 -15.28 -8.83 -7.85
C TRP A 30 -14.85 -9.52 -6.55
N GLN A 31 -15.55 -10.59 -6.15
CA GLN A 31 -15.13 -11.41 -5.00
C GLN A 31 -13.71 -11.98 -5.18
N LYS A 32 -13.38 -12.48 -6.38
CA LYS A 32 -12.04 -13.01 -6.67
C LYS A 32 -10.97 -11.93 -6.51
N THR A 33 -11.18 -10.77 -7.13
CA THR A 33 -10.29 -9.62 -7.04
C THR A 33 -10.08 -9.19 -5.58
N LEU A 34 -11.17 -9.07 -4.80
CA LEU A 34 -11.09 -8.67 -3.39
C LEU A 34 -10.42 -9.73 -2.52
N LYS A 35 -10.63 -11.03 -2.80
CA LYS A 35 -9.96 -12.13 -2.10
C LYS A 35 -8.45 -12.11 -2.35
N GLU A 36 -8.02 -11.86 -3.59
CA GLU A 36 -6.61 -11.70 -3.93
C GLU A 36 -5.99 -10.47 -3.24
N THR A 37 -6.72 -9.35 -3.23
CA THR A 37 -6.32 -8.14 -2.50
C THR A 37 -6.25 -8.38 -1.00
N TRP A 38 -7.19 -9.11 -0.42
CA TRP A 38 -7.17 -9.48 0.99
C TRP A 38 -5.93 -10.29 1.33
N GLY A 39 -5.55 -11.28 0.51
CA GLY A 39 -4.31 -12.03 0.70
C GLY A 39 -3.05 -11.16 0.59
N LYS A 40 -3.02 -10.18 -0.33
CA LYS A 40 -1.94 -9.18 -0.42
C LYS A 40 -1.86 -8.30 0.83
N LEU A 41 -3.02 -7.91 1.36
CA LEU A 41 -3.13 -7.10 2.58
C LEU A 41 -2.66 -7.88 3.83
N GLU A 42 -2.99 -9.18 3.91
CA GLU A 42 -2.51 -10.08 4.96
C GLU A 42 -0.99 -10.28 4.90
N ARG A 43 -0.41 -10.36 3.70
CA ARG A 43 1.06 -10.41 3.54
C ARG A 43 1.77 -9.10 3.85
N GLY A 44 1.05 -7.97 3.82
CA GLY A 44 1.60 -6.64 4.07
C GLY A 44 2.11 -5.93 2.81
N ASP A 45 1.64 -6.31 1.63
CA ASP A 45 1.93 -5.63 0.36
C ASP A 45 1.29 -4.23 0.31
N TYR A 46 0.29 -3.99 1.16
CA TYR A 46 -0.49 -2.74 1.24
C TYR A 46 -0.38 -2.07 2.62
N ASP A 47 0.77 -2.19 3.30
CA ASP A 47 0.96 -1.61 4.63
C ASP A 47 0.91 -0.07 4.66
N TRP A 48 0.93 0.59 3.50
CA TRP A 48 0.69 2.02 3.36
C TRP A 48 -0.77 2.41 3.62
N ALA A 49 -1.70 1.46 3.52
CA ALA A 49 -3.12 1.71 3.75
C ALA A 49 -3.43 1.87 5.24
N HIS A 50 -4.28 2.83 5.58
CA HIS A 50 -4.74 3.06 6.96
C HIS A 50 -5.55 1.88 7.49
N LEU A 51 -6.24 1.16 6.61
CA LEU A 51 -6.90 -0.09 6.96
C LEU A 51 -5.90 -1.15 7.42
N ALA A 52 -4.72 -1.23 6.80
CA ALA A 52 -3.68 -2.17 7.23
C ALA A 52 -3.19 -1.81 8.65
N TYR A 53 -3.03 -0.52 8.96
CA TYR A 53 -2.69 -0.07 10.31
C TYR A 53 -3.79 -0.37 11.34
N THR A 54 -5.06 -0.25 10.95
CA THR A 54 -6.20 -0.56 11.83
C THR A 54 -6.27 -2.06 12.16
N LEU A 55 -5.96 -2.91 11.18
CA LEU A 55 -6.01 -4.37 11.32
C LEU A 55 -4.75 -4.96 11.97
N TRP A 56 -3.57 -4.43 11.62
CA TRP A 56 -2.25 -4.91 12.07
C TRP A 56 -1.34 -3.76 12.51
N PRO A 57 -1.68 -3.06 13.62
CA PRO A 57 -0.92 -1.91 14.08
C PRO A 57 0.54 -2.26 14.41
N ASP A 58 0.79 -3.42 15.03
CA ASP A 58 2.14 -3.86 15.42
C ASP A 58 3.04 -4.07 14.20
N ARG A 59 2.53 -4.72 13.15
CA ARG A 59 3.26 -4.97 11.90
C ARG A 59 3.67 -3.67 11.23
N VAL A 60 2.72 -2.75 11.08
CA VAL A 60 2.94 -1.47 10.42
C VAL A 60 3.90 -0.61 11.24
N ARG A 61 3.78 -0.57 12.57
CA ARG A 61 4.72 0.14 13.45
C ARG A 61 6.16 -0.34 13.29
N VAL A 62 6.37 -1.65 13.18
CA VAL A 62 7.72 -2.21 12.95
C VAL A 62 8.28 -1.73 11.61
N LYS A 63 7.47 -1.73 10.54
CA LYS A 63 7.91 -1.23 9.23
C LYS A 63 8.17 0.28 9.22
N CYS A 64 7.37 1.08 9.93
CA CYS A 64 7.57 2.54 10.03
C CYS A 64 8.92 2.90 10.68
N LYS A 65 9.49 2.05 11.54
CA LYS A 65 10.82 2.30 12.11
C LYS A 65 11.92 2.33 11.06
N THR A 66 11.78 1.51 10.01
CA THR A 66 12.77 1.33 8.95
C THR A 66 12.43 2.09 7.67
N ASP A 67 11.16 2.37 7.42
CA ASP A 67 10.67 3.02 6.20
C ASP A 67 10.10 4.40 6.53
N LYS A 68 10.83 5.44 6.15
CA LYS A 68 10.43 6.83 6.36
C LYS A 68 9.14 7.19 5.61
N SER A 69 8.95 6.67 4.41
CA SER A 69 7.76 6.97 3.61
C SER A 69 6.49 6.41 4.25
N LEU A 70 6.60 5.19 4.81
CA LEU A 70 5.52 4.55 5.53
C LEU A 70 5.22 5.27 6.85
N ALA A 71 6.26 5.71 7.56
CA ALA A 71 6.10 6.48 8.78
C ALA A 71 5.35 7.80 8.54
N ILE A 72 5.68 8.52 7.45
CA ILE A 72 4.97 9.74 7.05
C ILE A 72 3.50 9.44 6.70
N ALA A 73 3.24 8.37 5.94
CA ALA A 73 1.88 8.00 5.54
C ALA A 73 0.94 7.75 6.73
N HIS A 74 1.46 7.20 7.83
CA HIS A 74 0.70 6.93 9.05
C HIS A 74 0.80 8.02 10.13
N GLY A 75 1.55 9.10 9.89
CA GLY A 75 1.81 10.14 10.89
C GLY A 75 2.66 9.66 12.08
N LEU A 76 3.49 8.63 11.87
CA LEU A 76 4.36 8.00 12.87
C LEU A 76 5.85 8.32 12.62
N GLU A 77 6.15 9.50 12.11
CA GLU A 77 7.53 9.92 11.79
C GLU A 77 8.44 9.88 13.03
N GLU A 78 7.89 10.10 14.22
CA GLU A 78 8.61 10.00 15.50
C GLU A 78 9.19 8.61 15.77
N LEU A 79 8.64 7.55 15.16
CA LEU A 79 9.12 6.18 15.34
C LEU A 79 10.25 5.82 14.38
N TYR A 80 10.48 6.61 13.33
CA TYR A 80 11.51 6.32 12.33
C TYR A 80 12.90 6.52 12.93
N VAL A 81 13.74 5.49 12.81
CA VAL A 81 15.13 5.55 13.23
C VAL A 81 15.98 5.62 11.97
N GLU A 82 16.68 6.73 11.76
CA GLU A 82 17.56 6.88 10.60
C GLU A 82 18.66 5.81 10.66
N PRO A 83 18.75 4.90 9.67
CA PRO A 83 19.82 3.93 9.64
C PRO A 83 21.16 4.66 9.45
N PRO A 84 22.25 4.17 10.07
CA PRO A 84 23.57 4.77 9.89
C PRO A 84 23.91 4.83 8.40
N PRO A 85 24.58 5.90 7.92
CA PRO A 85 24.81 6.12 6.50
C PRO A 85 25.63 4.96 5.93
N SER A 86 24.95 4.04 5.24
CA SER A 86 25.63 3.01 4.46
C SER A 86 26.10 3.61 3.14
N ALA A 87 27.36 3.33 2.79
CA ALA A 87 28.02 3.89 1.62
C ALA A 87 27.19 3.63 0.35
N LYS A 88 26.74 4.71 -0.29
CA LYS A 88 25.89 4.72 -1.50
C LYS A 88 26.50 3.86 -2.61
N LYS A 89 25.88 2.72 -2.95
CA LYS A 89 26.12 2.05 -4.24
C LYS A 89 25.45 2.88 -5.34
N LYS A 90 26.26 3.43 -6.26
CA LYS A 90 25.81 4.18 -7.45
C LYS A 90 24.81 3.33 -8.26
N ARG A 91 23.54 3.72 -8.28
CA ARG A 91 22.55 3.15 -9.22
C ARG A 91 22.80 3.74 -10.62
N ARG A 92 23.09 2.86 -11.57
CA ARG A 92 23.26 3.17 -13.01
C ARG A 92 21.89 3.58 -13.58
N ARG A 93 21.78 4.78 -14.13
CA ARG A 93 20.59 5.28 -14.84
C ARG A 93 20.34 4.40 -16.08
N GLN A 94 19.11 3.91 -16.26
CA GLN A 94 18.63 3.39 -17.56
C GLN A 94 17.91 4.54 -18.29
N PRO A 95 18.18 4.80 -19.58
CA PRO A 95 17.45 5.79 -20.36
C PRO A 95 16.10 5.22 -20.79
N VAL A 96 15.03 6.00 -20.60
CA VAL A 96 13.70 5.72 -21.15
C VAL A 96 13.67 6.29 -22.57
N VAL A 97 13.34 5.42 -23.53
CA VAL A 97 13.22 5.73 -24.95
C VAL A 97 12.01 6.63 -25.24
N GLU A 98 12.21 7.40 -26.29
CA GLU A 98 11.56 8.65 -26.71
C GLU A 98 10.18 8.43 -27.35
N GLU A 99 9.37 9.48 -27.25
CA GLU A 99 7.98 9.63 -27.68
C GLU A 99 7.69 9.13 -29.11
N VAL A 100 6.71 8.22 -29.20
CA VAL A 100 5.88 8.04 -30.39
C VAL A 100 4.81 9.13 -30.36
N LEU A 101 4.87 10.11 -31.29
CA LEU A 101 3.76 10.94 -31.77
C LEU A 101 4.24 11.82 -32.95
N GLU A 102 4.51 11.19 -34.09
CA GLU A 102 4.59 11.85 -35.41
C GLU A 102 3.89 10.96 -36.43
N MET A 103 2.56 10.89 -36.35
CA MET A 103 1.71 10.38 -37.42
C MET A 103 0.34 11.05 -37.28
N GLU A 104 0.18 12.24 -37.89
CA GLU A 104 -1.05 12.79 -38.48
C GLU A 104 -0.86 14.30 -38.69
N GLU A 105 -0.29 14.69 -39.83
CA GLU A 105 -0.69 15.88 -40.60
C GLU A 105 -0.05 15.81 -41.99
N GLU A 106 -0.90 15.61 -42.99
CA GLU A 106 -0.65 15.82 -44.42
C GLU A 106 -1.21 17.21 -44.81
#